data_AF-F8FEZ6-F1
#
_entry.id   AF-F8FEZ6-F1
#
_cell.length_a   1.000
_cell.length_b   1.000
_cell.length_c   1.000
_cell.angle_alpha   90.00
_cell.angle_beta   90.00
_cell.angle_gamma   90.00
#
_symmetry.space_group_name_H-M   'P 1'
#
loop_
_entity.id
_entity.type
_entity.pdbx_description
1 polymer ?
#
loop_
_entity_poly.entity_id
_entity_poly.type
_entity_poly.pdbx_seq_one_letter_code
_entity_poly.pdbx_strand_id
1 'polypeptide(L)' 'MDSKFDTSGEIIELNRLDARFIPWSGHTSGGFLRWIQDDTYVELDSGELSKNEMIKIAKSMK' A
#
# COMPACT_ATOMS: atom_id res chain seq x y z
N MET A 1 -22.34 -4.31 6.64
CA MET A 1 -21.52 -4.10 5.43
C MET A 1 -20.22 -4.82 5.69
N ASP A 2 -19.97 -5.94 5.00
CA ASP A 2 -18.64 -6.56 5.02
C ASP A 2 -17.71 -5.62 4.24
N SER A 3 -16.93 -4.81 4.94
CA SER A 3 -15.81 -4.08 4.33
C SER A 3 -14.76 -5.10 3.94
N LYS A 4 -14.96 -5.76 2.80
CA LYS A 4 -13.98 -6.66 2.22
C LYS A 4 -12.78 -5.82 1.82
N PHE A 5 -11.66 -6.05 2.50
CA PHE A 5 -10.37 -5.45 2.15
C PHE A 5 -10.14 -5.62 0.65
N ASP A 6 -9.85 -4.52 -0.05
CA ASP A 6 -9.61 -4.54 -1.49
C ASP A 6 -8.32 -5.34 -1.76
N THR A 7 -8.48 -6.51 -2.36
CA THR A 7 -7.38 -7.43 -2.68
C THR A 7 -6.76 -7.17 -4.06
N SER A 8 -7.20 -6.14 -4.78
CA SER A 8 -6.62 -5.78 -6.07
C SER A 8 -5.21 -5.21 -5.92
N GLY A 9 -4.44 -5.22 -7.01
CA GLY A 9 -3.06 -4.75 -7.02
C GLY A 9 -2.01 -5.82 -6.71
N GLU A 10 -0.76 -5.40 -6.82
CA GLU A 10 0.42 -6.23 -6.59
C GLU A 10 0.61 -6.52 -5.10
N ILE A 11 0.95 -7.77 -4.76
CA ILE A 11 1.27 -8.15 -3.37
C ILE A 11 2.67 -7.68 -3.03
N ILE A 12 2.80 -6.95 -1.93
CA ILE A 12 4.07 -6.49 -1.37
C ILE A 12 4.20 -6.98 0.06
N GLU A 13 5.33 -7.60 0.40
CA GLU A 13 5.63 -7.98 1.78
C GLU A 13 6.15 -6.77 2.59
N LEU A 14 5.39 -6.38 3.61
CA LEU A 14 5.74 -5.34 4.58
C LEU A 14 5.87 -5.95 5.97
N ASN A 15 7.09 -6.16 6.48
CA ASN A 15 7.31 -6.65 7.86
C ASN A 15 6.48 -7.91 8.22
N ARG A 16 6.37 -8.87 7.28
CA ARG A 16 5.53 -10.09 7.37
C ARG A 16 4.01 -9.86 7.24
N LEU A 17 3.59 -8.68 6.83
CA LEU A 17 2.22 -8.35 6.43
C LEU A 17 2.13 -8.32 4.90
N ASP A 18 0.98 -8.74 4.38
CA ASP A 18 0.66 -8.61 2.96
C ASP A 18 0.03 -7.24 2.69
N ALA A 19 0.69 -6.45 1.87
CA ALA A 19 0.19 -5.18 1.37
C ALA A 19 -0.19 -5.28 -0.11
N ARG A 20 -1.04 -4.35 -0.55
CA ARG A 20 -1.51 -4.21 -1.93
C ARG A 20 -1.05 -2.88 -2.50
N PHE A 21 -0.32 -2.94 -3.61
CA PHE A 21 0.10 -1.76 -4.35
C PHE A 21 -0.65 -1.64 -5.67
N ILE A 22 -1.21 -0.46 -5.92
CA ILE A 22 -1.89 -0.12 -7.18
C ILE A 22 -1.26 1.17 -7.72
N PRO A 23 -0.54 1.13 -8.85
CA PRO A 23 0.00 2.34 -9.46
C PRO A 23 -1.12 3.21 -10.02
N TRP A 24 -0.93 4.52 -10.04
CA TRP A 24 -1.81 5.40 -10.80
C TRP A 24 -1.65 5.18 -12.30
N SER A 25 -2.77 5.10 -13.01
CA SER A 25 -2.76 4.89 -14.47
C SER A 25 -2.10 6.07 -15.17
N GLY A 26 -1.06 5.80 -15.97
CA GLY A 26 -0.39 6.82 -16.80
C GLY A 26 0.69 7.63 -16.10
N HIS A 27 1.06 7.30 -14.87
CA HIS A 27 2.14 7.95 -14.12
C HIS A 27 3.32 7.00 -13.89
N THR A 28 4.54 7.55 -13.89
CA THR A 28 5.78 6.80 -13.55
C THR A 28 5.99 6.68 -12.04
N SER A 29 5.33 7.54 -11.24
CA SER A 29 5.33 7.56 -9.78
C SER A 29 3.89 7.52 -9.24
N GLY A 30 3.77 7.24 -7.95
CA GLY A 30 2.51 7.29 -7.24
C GLY A 30 1.68 6.01 -7.31
N GLY A 31 0.57 6.03 -6.59
CA GLY A 31 -0.29 4.89 -6.38
C GLY A 31 -0.90 4.86 -4.99
N PHE A 32 -1.60 3.76 -4.73
CA PHE A 32 -2.05 3.37 -3.40
C PHE A 32 -1.18 2.22 -2.89
N LEU A 33 -0.75 2.30 -1.63
CA LEU A 33 -0.20 1.17 -0.88
C LEU A 33 -1.08 0.92 0.34
N ARG A 34 -1.71 -0.26 0.41
CA ARG A 34 -2.75 -0.58 1.40
C ARG A 34 -2.40 -1.84 2.16
N TRP A 35 -2.59 -1.87 3.47
CA TRP A 35 -2.41 -3.06 4.29
C TRP A 35 -3.29 -3.03 5.53
N ILE A 36 -3.40 -4.17 6.20
CA ILE A 36 -3.98 -4.27 7.54
C ILE A 36 -2.83 -4.44 8.53
N GLN A 37 -2.83 -3.62 9.58
CA GLN A 37 -1.90 -3.71 10.70
C GLN A 37 -2.70 -3.61 11.99
N ASP A 38 -2.60 -4.62 12.86
CA ASP A 38 -3.32 -4.66 14.15
C ASP A 38 -4.82 -4.32 14.00
N ASP A 39 -5.49 -5.01 13.07
CA ASP A 39 -6.90 -4.80 12.68
C ASP A 39 -7.25 -3.40 12.15
N THR A 40 -6.23 -2.57 11.89
CA THR A 40 -6.38 -1.22 11.33
C THR A 40 -6.06 -1.22 9.84
N TYR A 41 -6.97 -0.66 9.04
CA TYR A 41 -6.71 -0.39 7.62
C TYR A 41 -5.81 0.82 7.47
N VAL A 42 -4.68 0.63 6.79
CA VAL A 42 -3.74 1.70 6.47
C VAL A 42 -3.65 1.84 4.96
N GLU A 43 -3.69 3.08 4.49
CA GLU A 43 -3.50 3.44 3.09
C GLU A 43 -2.51 4.60 3.01
N LEU A 44 -1.49 4.42 2.18
CA LEU A 44 -0.64 5.50 1.69
C LEU A 44 -1.07 5.81 0.27
N ASP A 45 -1.60 7.02 0.08
CA ASP A 45 -1.97 7.58 -1.22
C ASP A 45 -0.97 8.70 -1.57
N SER A 46 -0.28 8.56 -2.69
CA SER A 46 0.70 9.56 -3.12
C SER A 46 0.83 9.59 -4.64
N GLY A 47 1.03 10.78 -5.19
CA GLY A 47 1.39 10.97 -6.60
C GLY A 47 2.88 11.19 -6.85
N GLU A 48 3.61 11.57 -5.82
CA GLU A 48 5.01 11.98 -5.93
C GLU A 48 5.94 10.84 -5.58
N LEU A 49 5.56 10.00 -4.62
CA LEU A 49 6.40 8.91 -4.15
C LEU A 49 6.39 7.76 -5.15
N SER A 50 7.56 7.26 -5.48
CA SER A 50 7.67 5.97 -6.16
C SER A 50 7.19 4.84 -5.24
N LYS A 51 6.79 3.72 -5.85
CA LYS A 51 6.46 2.48 -5.13
C LYS A 51 7.50 2.13 -4.04
N ASN A 52 8.78 2.22 -4.37
CA ASN A 52 9.86 1.87 -3.44
C ASN A 52 9.94 2.81 -2.24
N GLU A 53 9.65 4.10 -2.42
CA GLU A 53 9.61 5.06 -1.31
C GLU A 53 8.41 4.82 -0.41
N MET A 54 7.23 4.56 -0.99
CA MET A 54 6.04 4.19 -0.22
C MET A 54 6.30 2.93 0.63
N ILE A 55 6.95 1.91 0.05
CA ILE A 55 7.33 0.69 0.77
C ILE A 55 8.32 0.99 1.90
N LYS A 56 9.30 1.86 1.70
CA LYS A 56 10.25 2.24 2.75
C LYS A 56 9.55 2.93 3.92
N ILE A 57 8.63 3.83 3.64
CA ILE A 57 7.83 4.52 4.67
C ILE A 57 7.00 3.49 5.43
N ALA A 58 6.25 2.64 4.72
CA ALA A 58 5.40 1.64 5.35
C ALA A 58 6.21 0.64 6.22
N LYS A 59 7.40 0.23 5.79
CA LYS A 59 8.31 -0.61 6.59
C LYS A 59 8.86 0.08 7.84
N SER A 60 8.91 1.42 7.85
CA SER A 60 9.35 2.21 9.00
C SER A 60 8.26 2.48 10.02
N MET A 61 6.99 2.23 9.67
CA MET A 61 5.87 2.32 10.61
C MET A 61 5.94 1.16 11.60
N LYS A 62 5.70 1.48 12.88
CA LYS A 62 5.71 0.52 13.99
C LYS A 62 4.34 -0.09 14.20
#